data_AF-E3QSN3-F1
#
_entry.id   AF-E3QSN3-F1
#
_cell.length_a   1.000
_cell.length_b   1.000
_cell.length_c   1.000
_cell.angle_alpha   90.00
_cell.angle_beta   90.00
_cell.angle_gamma   90.00
#
_symmetry.space_group_name_H-M   'P 1'
#
loop_
_entity.id
_entity.type
_entity.pdbx_description
1 polymer ?
#
loop_
_entity_poly.entity_id
_entity_poly.type
_entity_poly.pdbx_seq_one_letter_code
_entity_poly.pdbx_strand_id
1 'polypeptide(L)'
;MIPCPCGRRFKSDAALAQHQTDKNRAHNGRASCCAPSSTNTSLSITETSGNVVQAVKTTGRSSPANASNRAWLWKQIRKPVKPVYTIVQSAIVPSTTAVSSEAGCQLVCSYNWQGGRRLTIRVPGFAAIWQDLSLPLTLPPDKGTYFIDQNTNLLPQHPFEAMFRAAAFMNPDASFNEIDIVTNRNSLRKLFNFCLGRSREDFRLNLHLVRNTLIVERCEKLTSVIINGSPSTGWGRNFEEASAKFPAGLEKSLGHHRTLRYSLGALSCAVQFEVDASYDPDSGKPAPLDALLPRMEKLSVQCAQRGETKSPPPRDVQIETVYVGARVMDQSTAAEIKSATQNKTIGQFMPQLWFGRTPWLIVGRHAEGKFGSRKITDAAAQFAGWEATNQETLRKLVTVLGELRTAVRKNEGRHCAAVFERGTGAIVVVESTSNKQAISEDLRQKLWT
;
A
#
# COMPACT_ATOMS: atom_id res chain seq x y z
N MET A 1 13.12 37.04 -29.71
CA MET A 1 12.68 36.52 -28.39
C MET A 1 13.66 36.99 -27.33
N ILE A 2 13.15 37.60 -26.25
CA ILE A 2 13.92 38.25 -25.20
C ILE A 2 14.44 37.21 -24.20
N PRO A 3 15.76 37.12 -23.96
CA PRO A 3 16.35 36.12 -23.08
C PRO A 3 16.23 36.50 -21.59
N CYS A 4 16.02 35.52 -20.73
CA CYS A 4 16.09 35.64 -19.28
C CYS A 4 17.38 34.97 -18.77
N PRO A 5 18.02 35.45 -17.68
CA PRO A 5 19.21 34.81 -17.09
C PRO A 5 19.02 33.36 -16.63
N CYS A 6 17.77 32.88 -16.56
CA CYS A 6 17.47 31.47 -16.34
C CYS A 6 17.57 30.58 -17.59
N GLY A 7 17.97 31.14 -18.74
CA GLY A 7 18.15 30.44 -20.02
C GLY A 7 16.91 30.38 -20.92
N ARG A 8 15.77 30.91 -20.49
CA ARG A 8 14.52 30.92 -21.29
C ARG A 8 14.40 32.16 -22.17
N ARG A 9 13.68 32.07 -23.28
CA ARG A 9 13.44 33.18 -24.22
C ARG A 9 11.93 33.44 -24.38
N PHE A 10 11.54 34.71 -24.42
CA PHE A 10 10.14 35.14 -24.38
C PHE A 10 9.77 35.98 -25.61
N LYS A 11 8.50 35.94 -26.01
CA LYS A 11 8.02 36.64 -27.22
C LYS A 11 7.74 38.13 -26.99
N SER A 12 7.63 38.57 -25.73
CA SER A 12 7.39 39.97 -25.35
C SER A 12 7.93 40.27 -23.94
N ASP A 13 8.12 41.55 -23.62
CA ASP A 13 8.58 41.98 -22.29
C ASP A 13 7.56 41.67 -21.20
N ALA A 14 6.26 41.75 -21.51
CA ALA A 14 5.20 41.35 -20.59
C ALA A 14 5.30 39.87 -20.19
N ALA A 15 5.62 38.98 -21.14
CA ALA A 15 5.80 37.55 -20.86
C ALA A 15 7.07 37.28 -20.02
N LEU A 16 8.13 38.07 -20.23
CA LEU A 16 9.34 38.01 -19.41
C LEU A 16 9.07 38.50 -17.98
N ALA A 17 8.37 39.62 -17.82
CA ALA A 17 8.04 40.21 -16.53
C ALA A 17 7.13 39.29 -15.69
N GLN A 18 6.12 38.66 -16.32
CA GLN A 18 5.27 37.67 -15.67
C GLN A 18 6.10 36.47 -15.20
N HIS A 19 6.99 35.95 -16.05
CA HIS A 19 7.88 34.85 -15.70
C HIS A 19 8.79 35.16 -14.50
N GLN A 20 9.37 36.37 -14.45
CA GLN A 20 10.22 36.81 -13.34
C GLN A 20 9.42 36.96 -12.04
N THR A 21 8.20 37.49 -12.13
CA THR A 21 7.28 37.66 -10.98
C THR A 21 6.86 36.31 -10.39
N ASP A 22 6.47 35.36 -11.25
CA ASP A 22 6.06 34.01 -10.82
C ASP A 22 7.21 33.26 -10.15
N LYS A 23 8.44 33.42 -10.66
CA LYS A 23 9.62 32.79 -10.09
C LYS A 23 10.01 33.38 -8.74
N ASN A 24 9.90 34.71 -8.58
CA ASN A 24 10.15 35.39 -7.30
C ASN A 24 9.14 34.97 -6.23
N ARG A 25 7.86 34.79 -6.59
CA ARG A 25 6.80 34.27 -5.70
C ARG A 25 7.01 32.81 -5.32
N ALA A 26 7.41 31.97 -6.27
CA ALA A 26 7.61 30.54 -6.03
C ALA A 26 8.77 30.23 -5.05
N HIS A 27 9.69 31.17 -4.80
CA HIS A 27 10.90 30.94 -4.00
C HIS A 27 11.04 31.90 -2.80
N ASN A 28 9.96 32.57 -2.35
CA ASN A 28 9.97 33.52 -1.24
C ASN A 28 11.13 34.54 -1.33
N GLY A 29 11.40 35.08 -2.53
CA GLY A 29 12.45 36.08 -2.75
C GLY A 29 13.90 35.58 -2.73
N ARG A 30 14.17 34.27 -2.59
CA ARG A 30 15.55 33.73 -2.47
C ARG A 30 16.28 33.44 -3.79
N ALA A 31 15.61 33.53 -4.94
CA ALA A 31 16.24 33.35 -6.24
C ALA A 31 15.69 34.37 -7.25
N SER A 32 16.39 35.49 -7.38
CA SER A 32 16.12 36.52 -8.39
C SER A 32 16.74 36.14 -9.74
N CYS A 33 16.10 36.54 -10.84
CA CYS A 33 16.65 36.46 -12.19
C CYS A 33 17.58 37.65 -12.53
N CYS A 34 18.03 38.44 -11.56
CA CYS A 34 18.98 39.52 -11.82
C CYS A 34 20.41 38.99 -12.07
N ALA A 35 21.12 39.61 -13.02
CA ALA A 35 22.49 39.25 -13.37
C ALA A 35 23.47 39.60 -12.22
N PRO A 36 24.47 38.74 -11.92
CA PRO A 36 25.55 39.10 -11.00
C PRO A 36 26.54 40.06 -11.67
N SER A 37 26.98 41.07 -10.93
CA SER A 37 28.04 42.00 -11.33
C SER A 37 29.38 41.27 -11.49
N SER A 38 30.04 41.55 -12.61
CA SER A 38 31.31 40.98 -13.09
C SER A 38 32.52 41.35 -12.22
N THR A 39 33.37 40.37 -11.93
CA THR A 39 34.84 40.56 -11.89
C THR A 39 35.54 39.28 -12.36
N ASN A 40 36.31 39.44 -13.44
CA ASN A 40 37.18 38.46 -14.08
C ASN A 40 38.33 38.00 -13.17
N THR A 41 38.76 36.74 -13.29
CA THR A 41 40.19 36.43 -13.57
C THR A 41 40.32 35.06 -14.23
N SER A 42 40.92 35.06 -15.41
CA SER A 42 41.34 33.88 -16.20
C SER A 42 42.51 33.16 -15.52
N LEU A 43 42.67 31.85 -15.79
CA LEU A 43 43.99 31.21 -15.98
C LEU A 43 43.82 29.86 -16.70
N SER A 44 44.57 29.74 -17.78
CA SER A 44 44.75 28.61 -18.69
C SER A 44 45.69 27.54 -18.13
N ILE A 45 45.64 26.29 -18.65
CA ILE A 45 46.74 25.54 -19.30
C ILE A 45 46.36 24.04 -19.50
N THR A 46 47.07 23.47 -20.47
CA THR A 46 46.99 22.30 -21.37
C THR A 46 46.99 20.85 -20.85
N GLU A 47 46.43 19.98 -21.72
CA GLU A 47 46.81 18.61 -22.16
C GLU A 47 47.42 17.56 -21.20
N THR A 48 46.86 16.35 -21.18
CA THR A 48 47.40 15.13 -21.86
C THR A 48 46.73 13.82 -21.40
N SER A 49 46.77 12.84 -22.30
CA SER A 49 46.20 11.48 -22.28
C SER A 49 46.80 10.53 -21.22
N GLY A 50 46.00 9.58 -20.73
CA GLY A 50 46.50 8.45 -19.93
C GLY A 50 45.38 7.52 -19.41
N ASN A 51 45.65 6.22 -19.41
CA ASN A 51 44.69 5.11 -19.44
C ASN A 51 43.79 4.89 -18.20
N VAL A 52 42.66 4.27 -18.50
CA VAL A 52 41.51 3.93 -17.67
C VAL A 52 41.81 2.83 -16.66
N VAL A 53 41.62 3.13 -15.37
CA VAL A 53 41.18 2.18 -14.34
C VAL A 53 40.04 2.86 -13.57
N GLN A 54 38.79 2.57 -13.92
CA GLN A 54 37.62 3.21 -13.31
C GLN A 54 37.24 2.52 -12.00
N ALA A 55 37.73 3.09 -10.89
CA ALA A 55 37.06 3.00 -9.60
C ALA A 55 35.71 3.74 -9.68
N VAL A 56 34.62 3.05 -9.34
CA VAL A 56 33.27 3.64 -9.26
C VAL A 56 33.23 4.63 -8.09
N LYS A 57 33.47 5.92 -8.37
CA LYS A 57 33.17 7.02 -7.45
C LYS A 57 31.69 7.39 -7.58
N THR A 58 30.91 7.07 -6.56
CA THR A 58 29.57 7.60 -6.35
C THR A 58 29.63 9.11 -6.07
N THR A 59 29.28 9.94 -7.04
CA THR A 59 29.08 11.39 -6.84
C THR A 59 27.72 11.85 -7.38
N GLY A 60 26.66 11.40 -6.71
CA GLY A 60 25.38 12.12 -6.74
C GLY A 60 25.31 13.07 -5.55
N ARG A 61 25.78 14.31 -5.68
CA ARG A 61 25.53 15.35 -4.65
C ARG A 61 24.03 15.67 -4.65
N SER A 62 23.28 15.04 -3.75
CA SER A 62 21.90 15.42 -3.45
C SER A 62 21.89 16.79 -2.77
N SER A 63 21.08 17.73 -3.28
CA SER A 63 20.87 19.03 -2.62
C SER A 63 20.42 18.84 -1.16
N PRO A 64 20.84 19.71 -0.21
CA PRO A 64 20.56 19.55 1.23
C PRO A 64 19.06 19.39 1.57
N ALA A 65 18.18 20.00 0.77
CA ALA A 65 16.73 19.89 0.92
C ALA A 65 16.18 18.45 0.68
N ASN A 66 16.80 17.68 -0.21
CA ASN A 66 16.40 16.30 -0.48
C ASN A 66 16.89 15.32 0.59
N ALA A 67 18.07 15.58 1.19
CA ALA A 67 18.59 14.77 2.30
C ALA A 67 17.69 14.84 3.55
N SER A 68 17.14 16.03 3.84
CA SER A 68 16.17 16.24 4.93
C SER A 68 14.86 15.45 4.72
N ASN A 69 14.37 15.35 3.47
CA ASN A 69 13.13 14.66 3.15
C ASN A 69 13.23 13.12 3.22
N ARG A 70 14.44 12.56 3.09
CA ARG A 70 14.70 11.10 3.12
C ARG A 70 15.09 10.56 4.49
N ALA A 71 15.26 11.41 5.50
CA ALA A 71 15.70 10.99 6.84
C ALA A 71 14.78 9.91 7.48
N TRP A 72 13.49 9.90 7.15
CA TRP A 72 12.54 8.91 7.66
C TRP A 72 12.85 7.47 7.20
N LEU A 73 13.45 7.29 6.01
CA LEU A 73 13.83 5.97 5.47
C LEU A 73 14.88 5.29 6.35
N TRP A 74 15.72 6.08 7.02
CA TRP A 74 16.87 5.62 7.78
C TRP A 74 16.67 5.73 9.30
N LYS A 75 15.43 5.93 9.76
CA LYS A 75 15.09 5.94 11.20
C LYS A 75 15.43 4.58 11.85
N GLN A 76 15.89 4.62 13.10
CA GLN A 76 16.21 3.42 13.88
C GLN A 76 17.21 2.48 13.18
N ILE A 77 18.19 3.08 12.49
CA ILE A 77 19.34 2.38 11.88
C ILE A 77 20.60 2.91 12.56
N ARG A 78 21.51 2.01 12.96
CA ARG A 78 22.79 2.38 13.56
C ARG A 78 23.69 3.06 12.51
N LYS A 79 24.42 4.10 12.92
CA LYS A 79 25.46 4.74 12.09
C LYS A 79 26.86 4.27 12.53
N PRO A 80 27.81 4.05 11.59
CA PRO A 80 27.64 4.09 10.15
C PRO A 80 26.74 2.96 9.65
N VAL A 81 26.00 3.20 8.56
CA VAL A 81 25.09 2.20 7.97
C VAL A 81 25.93 1.04 7.41
N LYS A 82 25.65 -0.17 7.87
CA LYS A 82 26.27 -1.40 7.37
C LYS A 82 25.18 -2.28 6.74
N PRO A 83 25.19 -2.47 5.41
CA PRO A 83 24.26 -3.38 4.75
C PRO A 83 24.44 -4.82 5.23
N VAL A 84 23.34 -5.47 5.58
CA VAL A 84 23.26 -6.93 5.77
C VAL A 84 23.16 -7.62 4.41
N TYR A 85 22.42 -7.02 3.49
CA TYR A 85 22.19 -7.55 2.15
C TYR A 85 21.84 -6.40 1.19
N THR A 86 22.14 -6.57 -0.10
CA THR A 86 21.79 -5.61 -1.14
C THR A 86 21.18 -6.35 -2.32
N ILE A 87 19.97 -5.97 -2.69
CA ILE A 87 19.27 -6.51 -3.85
C ILE A 87 19.41 -5.50 -4.99
N VAL A 88 20.22 -5.82 -5.99
CA VAL A 88 20.42 -4.96 -7.17
C VAL A 88 19.39 -5.31 -8.23
N GLN A 89 18.58 -4.35 -8.66
CA GLN A 89 17.45 -4.53 -9.57
C GLN A 89 17.81 -5.26 -10.87
N SER A 90 18.93 -4.87 -11.49
CA SER A 90 19.40 -5.46 -12.75
C SER A 90 19.95 -6.88 -12.59
N ALA A 91 20.30 -7.28 -11.37
CA ALA A 91 20.83 -8.59 -11.07
C ALA A 91 19.76 -9.61 -10.60
N ILE A 92 18.50 -9.19 -10.48
CA ILE A 92 17.43 -10.07 -10.02
C ILE A 92 17.13 -11.12 -11.10
N VAL A 93 17.47 -12.37 -10.80
CA VAL A 93 17.11 -13.53 -11.61
C VAL A 93 15.66 -13.91 -11.29
N PRO A 94 14.75 -14.00 -12.29
CA PRO A 94 13.39 -14.47 -12.05
C PRO A 94 13.37 -15.89 -11.46
N SER A 95 12.48 -16.14 -10.50
CA SER A 95 12.20 -17.49 -10.00
C SER A 95 11.80 -18.45 -11.13
N THR A 96 12.06 -19.75 -10.95
CA THR A 96 11.70 -20.79 -11.92
C THR A 96 10.20 -21.09 -11.93
N THR A 97 9.53 -21.00 -10.79
CA THR A 97 8.10 -21.26 -10.66
C THR A 97 7.27 -20.11 -11.25
N ALA A 98 6.37 -20.42 -12.18
CA ALA A 98 5.42 -19.47 -12.72
C ALA A 98 4.46 -18.94 -11.63
N VAL A 99 4.04 -17.68 -11.77
CA VAL A 99 3.12 -17.06 -10.83
C VAL A 99 1.72 -17.07 -11.45
N SER A 100 0.77 -17.77 -10.84
CA SER A 100 -0.61 -17.77 -11.34
C SER A 100 -1.65 -17.49 -10.26
N SER A 101 -2.76 -16.88 -10.66
CA SER A 101 -3.96 -16.71 -9.84
C SER A 101 -4.97 -17.86 -9.96
N GLU A 102 -4.75 -18.82 -10.86
CA GLU A 102 -5.67 -19.92 -11.17
C GLU A 102 -5.98 -20.82 -9.96
N ALA A 103 -4.98 -21.09 -9.12
CA ALA A 103 -5.13 -21.90 -7.90
C ALA A 103 -6.07 -21.27 -6.85
N GLY A 104 -6.55 -20.05 -7.09
CA GLY A 104 -7.47 -19.35 -6.22
C GLY A 104 -6.80 -18.75 -4.99
N CYS A 105 -7.60 -18.52 -3.96
CA CYS A 105 -7.16 -17.97 -2.68
C CYS A 105 -8.07 -18.43 -1.54
N GLN A 106 -7.53 -18.44 -0.32
CA GLN A 106 -8.26 -18.78 0.89
C GLN A 106 -8.40 -17.53 1.76
N LEU A 107 -9.59 -17.30 2.31
CA LEU A 107 -9.78 -16.27 3.32
C LEU A 107 -9.09 -16.68 4.63
N VAL A 108 -8.14 -15.87 5.10
CA VAL A 108 -7.52 -16.02 6.42
C VAL A 108 -8.38 -15.32 7.47
N CYS A 109 -8.73 -14.05 7.21
CA CYS A 109 -9.59 -13.28 8.09
C CYS A 109 -10.16 -12.05 7.39
N SER A 110 -11.20 -11.46 7.99
CA SER A 110 -11.70 -10.14 7.63
C SER A 110 -12.12 -9.37 8.88
N TYR A 111 -12.00 -8.04 8.85
CA TYR A 111 -12.42 -7.19 9.95
C TYR A 111 -12.73 -5.75 9.50
N ASN A 112 -13.51 -5.03 10.30
CA ASN A 112 -13.71 -3.59 10.14
C ASN A 112 -13.18 -2.86 11.37
N TRP A 113 -12.35 -1.84 11.18
CA TRP A 113 -12.10 -0.88 12.25
C TRP A 113 -13.37 -0.07 12.53
N GLN A 114 -13.72 0.08 13.80
CA GLN A 114 -14.85 0.91 14.21
C GLN A 114 -14.37 2.28 14.69
N GLY A 115 -15.09 3.33 14.30
CA GLY A 115 -14.89 4.68 14.83
C GLY A 115 -15.33 4.76 16.29
N GLY A 116 -14.51 5.38 17.13
CA GLY A 116 -14.80 5.54 18.55
C GLY A 116 -13.57 5.85 19.39
N ARG A 117 -13.76 5.97 20.71
CA ARG A 117 -12.65 6.22 21.66
C ARG A 117 -11.77 4.99 21.91
N ARG A 118 -12.35 3.79 21.80
CA ARG A 118 -11.63 2.52 22.02
C ARG A 118 -11.23 1.91 20.68
N LEU A 119 -10.01 1.37 20.60
CA LEU A 119 -9.55 0.61 19.44
C LEU A 119 -10.35 -0.68 19.33
N THR A 120 -11.30 -0.70 18.39
CA THR A 120 -12.28 -1.79 18.25
C THR A 120 -12.31 -2.29 16.82
N ILE A 121 -12.27 -3.60 16.65
CA ILE A 121 -12.53 -4.27 15.37
C ILE A 121 -13.79 -5.12 15.45
N ARG A 122 -14.53 -5.19 14.34
CA ARG A 122 -15.63 -6.15 14.16
C ARG A 122 -15.19 -7.32 13.30
N VAL A 123 -15.47 -8.53 13.76
CA VAL A 123 -15.00 -9.80 13.16
C VAL A 123 -16.15 -10.84 13.09
N PRO A 124 -16.43 -11.45 11.94
CA PRO A 124 -15.89 -11.10 10.63
C PRO A 124 -16.28 -9.67 10.25
N GLY A 125 -15.51 -9.03 9.37
CA GLY A 125 -15.90 -7.75 8.78
C GLY A 125 -16.71 -7.92 7.49
N PHE A 126 -17.32 -6.83 7.03
CA PHE A 126 -17.97 -6.72 5.71
C PHE A 126 -17.71 -5.34 5.07
N ALA A 127 -17.46 -5.30 3.75
CA ALA A 127 -17.22 -4.04 3.03
C ALA A 127 -18.50 -3.18 2.90
N ALA A 128 -18.37 -1.92 2.50
CA ALA A 128 -19.54 -1.12 2.17
C ALA A 128 -20.26 -1.71 0.94
N ILE A 129 -21.59 -1.83 0.96
CA ILE A 129 -22.37 -2.36 -0.16
C ILE A 129 -22.52 -1.25 -1.21
N TRP A 130 -22.15 -1.54 -2.46
CA TRP A 130 -22.34 -0.64 -3.59
C TRP A 130 -23.82 -0.20 -3.69
N GLN A 131 -24.05 1.10 -3.69
CA GLN A 131 -25.34 1.74 -3.87
C GLN A 131 -25.35 2.29 -5.30
N ASP A 132 -26.01 1.61 -6.24
CA ASP A 132 -25.97 2.00 -7.65
C ASP A 132 -26.64 3.37 -7.90
N LEU A 133 -25.90 4.46 -7.67
CA LEU A 133 -26.45 5.81 -7.65
C LEU A 133 -26.93 6.24 -9.04
N SER A 134 -28.06 6.95 -9.06
CA SER A 134 -28.52 7.67 -10.24
C SER A 134 -27.54 8.80 -10.59
N LEU A 135 -27.18 8.91 -11.87
CA LEU A 135 -26.30 9.94 -12.42
C LEU A 135 -27.09 10.81 -13.40
N PRO A 136 -26.77 12.11 -13.55
CA PRO A 136 -25.59 12.78 -13.00
C PRO A 136 -25.70 13.10 -11.50
N LEU A 137 -24.55 13.11 -10.81
CA LEU A 137 -24.43 13.45 -9.40
C LEU A 137 -23.30 14.46 -9.21
N THR A 138 -23.54 15.53 -8.47
CA THR A 138 -22.50 16.51 -8.12
C THR A 138 -22.06 16.30 -6.68
N LEU A 139 -20.76 16.13 -6.47
CA LEU A 139 -20.16 15.95 -5.15
C LEU A 139 -19.16 17.07 -4.84
N PRO A 140 -19.05 17.48 -3.56
CA PRO A 140 -18.03 18.43 -3.15
C PRO A 140 -16.62 17.82 -3.30
N PRO A 141 -15.57 18.66 -3.39
CA PRO A 141 -14.20 18.18 -3.31
C PRO A 141 -13.90 17.47 -1.98
N ASP A 142 -12.98 16.51 -2.01
CA ASP A 142 -12.56 15.73 -0.84
C ASP A 142 -12.04 16.68 0.26
N LYS A 143 -12.53 16.52 1.49
CA LYS A 143 -12.14 17.34 2.65
C LYS A 143 -12.18 16.50 3.91
N GLY A 144 -11.10 16.54 4.69
CA GLY A 144 -11.02 15.83 5.95
C GLY A 144 -9.65 15.22 6.21
N THR A 145 -9.59 14.38 7.25
CA THR A 145 -8.41 13.59 7.58
C THR A 145 -8.59 12.18 7.07
N TYR A 146 -7.65 11.70 6.25
CA TYR A 146 -7.73 10.39 5.63
C TYR A 146 -6.48 9.57 5.96
N PHE A 147 -6.66 8.26 6.10
CA PHE A 147 -5.56 7.34 6.33
C PHE A 147 -4.79 7.08 5.02
N ILE A 148 -3.45 7.14 5.10
CA ILE A 148 -2.55 6.52 4.13
C ILE A 148 -2.36 5.05 4.49
N ASP A 149 -2.23 4.77 5.79
CA ASP A 149 -2.08 3.45 6.37
C ASP A 149 -2.87 3.41 7.68
N GLN A 150 -4.12 2.93 7.60
CA GLN A 150 -5.05 2.91 8.72
C GLN A 150 -4.57 2.04 9.88
N ASN A 151 -4.04 0.85 9.57
CA ASN A 151 -3.56 -0.09 10.57
C ASN A 151 -2.38 0.50 11.36
N THR A 152 -1.38 1.06 10.66
CA THR A 152 -0.24 1.71 11.32
C THR A 152 -0.64 3.01 12.03
N ASN A 153 -1.67 3.72 11.55
CA ASN A 153 -2.17 4.92 12.23
C ASN A 153 -2.85 4.58 13.57
N LEU A 154 -3.75 3.59 13.56
CA LEU A 154 -4.55 3.20 14.73
C LEU A 154 -3.73 2.39 15.74
N LEU A 155 -2.81 1.54 15.28
CA LEU A 155 -1.98 0.71 16.14
C LEU A 155 -0.50 0.70 15.66
N PRO A 156 0.26 1.80 15.87
CA PRO A 156 1.62 1.94 15.36
C PRO A 156 2.59 0.85 15.86
N GLN A 157 2.34 0.31 17.05
CA GLN A 157 3.18 -0.70 17.68
C GLN A 157 3.03 -2.09 17.05
N HIS A 158 1.85 -2.43 16.52
CA HIS A 158 1.63 -3.73 15.86
C HIS A 158 0.63 -3.57 14.70
N PRO A 159 1.06 -3.08 13.52
CA PRO A 159 0.15 -2.82 12.40
C PRO A 159 -0.64 -4.06 11.94
N PHE A 160 -0.09 -5.27 12.10
CA PHE A 160 -0.80 -6.50 11.76
C PHE A 160 -1.60 -7.11 12.92
N GLU A 161 -1.62 -6.53 14.11
CA GLU A 161 -2.28 -7.17 15.26
C GLU A 161 -3.78 -7.36 15.06
N ALA A 162 -4.50 -6.38 14.50
CA ALA A 162 -5.92 -6.54 14.16
C ALA A 162 -6.18 -7.74 13.23
N MET A 163 -5.29 -7.97 12.26
CA MET A 163 -5.38 -9.13 11.38
C MET A 163 -5.18 -10.44 12.13
N PHE A 164 -4.14 -10.53 12.95
CA PHE A 164 -3.84 -11.75 13.69
C PHE A 164 -4.92 -12.07 14.74
N ARG A 165 -5.43 -11.04 15.43
CA ARG A 165 -6.61 -11.13 16.32
C ARG A 165 -7.83 -11.65 15.57
N ALA A 166 -8.11 -11.10 14.39
CA ALA A 166 -9.23 -11.55 13.56
C ALA A 166 -9.05 -12.99 13.05
N ALA A 167 -7.84 -13.37 12.63
CA ALA A 167 -7.53 -14.73 12.19
C ALA A 167 -7.71 -15.75 13.32
N ALA A 168 -7.12 -15.47 14.48
CA ALA A 168 -7.23 -16.30 15.68
C ALA A 168 -8.66 -16.41 16.24
N PHE A 169 -9.53 -15.45 15.91
CA PHE A 169 -10.95 -15.48 16.26
C PHE A 169 -11.77 -16.26 15.24
N MET A 170 -11.62 -15.96 13.94
CA MET A 170 -12.38 -16.61 12.87
C MET A 170 -12.04 -18.08 12.70
N ASN A 171 -10.80 -18.46 13.00
CA ASN A 171 -10.35 -19.84 13.01
C ASN A 171 -9.44 -20.06 14.24
N PRO A 172 -9.96 -20.66 15.33
CA PRO A 172 -9.17 -20.97 16.51
C PRO A 172 -7.95 -21.84 16.24
N ASP A 173 -8.01 -22.68 15.20
CA ASP A 173 -6.94 -23.58 14.75
C ASP A 173 -6.04 -22.94 13.68
N ALA A 174 -6.17 -21.62 13.45
CA ALA A 174 -5.33 -20.92 12.48
C ALA A 174 -3.85 -21.05 12.82
N SER A 175 -3.07 -21.51 11.85
CA SER A 175 -1.61 -21.57 11.94
C SER A 175 -0.96 -20.78 10.82
N PHE A 176 0.11 -20.07 11.15
CA PHE A 176 0.94 -19.32 10.21
C PHE A 176 2.28 -20.03 9.93
N ASN A 177 2.49 -21.24 10.46
CA ASN A 177 3.74 -21.99 10.27
C ASN A 177 4.05 -22.31 8.80
N GLU A 178 3.01 -22.54 7.99
CA GLU A 178 3.11 -22.83 6.55
C GLU A 178 3.03 -21.57 5.67
N ILE A 179 3.10 -20.39 6.26
CA ILE A 179 3.10 -19.12 5.54
C ILE A 179 4.54 -18.63 5.45
N ASP A 180 5.03 -18.46 4.23
CA ASP A 180 6.37 -17.95 3.99
C ASP A 180 6.45 -16.45 4.24
N ILE A 181 5.44 -15.72 3.76
CA ILE A 181 5.40 -14.26 3.75
C ILE A 181 4.04 -13.76 4.26
N VAL A 182 4.06 -12.88 5.26
CA VAL A 182 2.92 -12.02 5.63
C VAL A 182 3.22 -10.61 5.16
N THR A 183 2.31 -10.00 4.41
CA THR A 183 2.52 -8.65 3.87
C THR A 183 1.19 -7.96 3.59
N ASN A 184 1.24 -6.77 3.01
CA ASN A 184 0.07 -6.11 2.46
C ASN A 184 0.24 -5.80 0.96
N ARG A 185 -0.89 -5.61 0.30
CA ARG A 185 -0.99 -5.29 -1.14
C ARG A 185 -0.12 -4.09 -1.53
N ASN A 186 -0.01 -3.06 -0.70
CA ASN A 186 0.78 -1.88 -1.05
C ASN A 186 2.30 -2.17 -1.08
N SER A 187 2.81 -2.93 -0.11
CA SER A 187 4.20 -3.39 -0.11
C SER A 187 4.51 -4.22 -1.36
N LEU A 188 3.61 -5.13 -1.76
CA LEU A 188 3.76 -5.91 -3.00
C LEU A 188 3.78 -5.02 -4.24
N ARG A 189 2.92 -3.99 -4.32
CA ARG A 189 2.95 -3.01 -5.44
C ARG A 189 4.27 -2.25 -5.52
N LYS A 190 4.83 -1.83 -4.37
CA LYS A 190 6.14 -1.15 -4.30
C LYS A 190 7.26 -2.07 -4.81
N LEU A 191 7.31 -3.31 -4.31
CA LEU A 191 8.29 -4.31 -4.76
C LEU A 191 8.11 -4.70 -6.23
N PHE A 192 6.87 -4.85 -6.71
CA PHE A 192 6.57 -5.11 -8.12
C PHE A 192 7.10 -3.97 -9.02
N ASN A 193 6.84 -2.72 -8.66
CA ASN A 193 7.37 -1.56 -9.39
C ASN A 193 8.89 -1.47 -9.33
N PHE A 194 9.52 -1.96 -8.25
CA PHE A 194 10.96 -2.11 -8.17
C PHE A 194 11.45 -3.16 -9.16
N CYS A 195 10.86 -4.35 -9.20
CA CYS A 195 11.23 -5.38 -10.19
C CYS A 195 11.03 -4.92 -11.64
N LEU A 196 10.02 -4.07 -11.89
CA LEU A 196 9.68 -3.56 -13.21
C LEU A 196 10.61 -2.43 -13.71
N GLY A 197 11.51 -1.88 -12.88
CA GLY A 197 12.28 -0.70 -13.29
C GLY A 197 11.52 0.63 -13.20
N ARG A 198 10.32 0.64 -12.60
CA ARG A 198 9.38 1.78 -12.66
C ARG A 198 9.06 2.40 -11.30
N SER A 199 9.86 2.14 -10.27
CA SER A 199 9.67 2.75 -8.95
C SER A 199 9.85 4.27 -9.01
N ARG A 200 8.77 5.00 -8.72
CA ARG A 200 8.74 6.48 -8.75
C ARG A 200 8.90 7.13 -7.38
N GLU A 201 8.89 6.34 -6.33
CA GLU A 201 8.97 6.79 -4.94
C GLU A 201 10.06 6.03 -4.18
N ASP A 202 10.60 6.69 -3.16
CA ASP A 202 11.43 6.02 -2.16
C ASP A 202 10.51 5.20 -1.25
N PHE A 203 10.98 4.06 -0.75
CA PHE A 203 10.21 3.29 0.22
C PHE A 203 11.08 2.62 1.26
N ARG A 204 10.46 2.36 2.41
CA ARG A 204 11.00 1.53 3.48
C ARG A 204 10.00 0.43 3.79
N LEU A 205 10.52 -0.78 4.02
CA LEU A 205 9.77 -1.90 4.59
C LEU A 205 10.46 -2.31 5.89
N ASN A 206 9.69 -2.50 6.95
CA ASN A 206 10.20 -3.11 8.18
C ASN A 206 10.04 -4.63 8.05
N LEU A 207 11.09 -5.37 8.37
CA LEU A 207 11.18 -6.80 8.16
C LEU A 207 11.35 -7.51 9.50
N HIS A 208 10.43 -8.42 9.79
CA HIS A 208 10.45 -9.21 11.01
C HIS A 208 10.33 -10.70 10.68
N LEU A 209 11.08 -11.53 11.39
CA LEU A 209 11.01 -12.98 11.22
C LEU A 209 10.34 -13.60 12.45
N VAL A 210 9.22 -14.28 12.24
CA VAL A 210 8.55 -15.08 13.27
C VAL A 210 8.68 -16.54 12.87
N ARG A 211 9.51 -17.29 13.59
CA ARG A 211 9.98 -18.63 13.17
C ARG A 211 10.52 -18.57 11.73
N ASN A 212 9.77 -19.12 10.78
CA ASN A 212 10.14 -19.20 9.36
C ASN A 212 9.43 -18.15 8.48
N THR A 213 8.43 -17.47 9.01
CA THR A 213 7.57 -16.52 8.31
C THR A 213 8.18 -15.13 8.33
N LEU A 214 8.37 -14.55 7.15
CA LEU A 214 8.76 -13.14 7.03
C LEU A 214 7.51 -12.25 7.07
N ILE A 215 7.42 -11.36 8.06
CA ILE A 215 6.45 -10.29 8.09
C ILE A 215 7.08 -9.04 7.46
N VAL A 216 6.49 -8.59 6.35
CA VAL A 216 6.88 -7.38 5.60
C VAL A 216 5.90 -6.25 5.94
N GLU A 217 6.26 -5.46 6.94
CA GLU A 217 5.49 -4.31 7.39
C GLU A 217 5.75 -3.11 6.47
N ARG A 218 4.65 -2.46 6.06
CA ARG A 218 4.69 -1.20 5.32
C ARG A 218 5.18 -0.08 6.25
N CYS A 219 6.16 0.69 5.79
CA CYS A 219 6.58 1.91 6.48
C CYS A 219 6.35 3.11 5.56
N GLU A 220 5.47 4.02 5.98
CA GLU A 220 5.20 5.28 5.29
C GLU A 220 5.74 6.46 6.08
N LYS A 221 6.09 7.53 5.36
CA LYS A 221 6.50 8.80 5.99
C LYS A 221 5.40 9.38 6.87
N LEU A 222 4.15 9.28 6.39
CA LEU A 222 2.94 9.73 7.05
C LEU A 222 1.91 8.60 7.02
N THR A 223 1.18 8.42 8.11
CA THR A 223 0.11 7.42 8.21
C THR A 223 -1.27 8.01 7.91
N SER A 224 -1.39 9.34 7.93
CA SER A 224 -2.59 10.09 7.54
C SER A 224 -2.23 11.40 6.83
N VAL A 225 -3.21 11.96 6.13
CA VAL A 225 -3.13 13.27 5.46
C VAL A 225 -4.37 14.10 5.76
N ILE A 226 -4.20 15.41 5.85
CA ILE A 226 -5.30 16.37 5.95
C ILE A 226 -5.48 17.00 4.56
N ILE A 227 -6.72 16.93 4.06
CA ILE A 227 -7.12 17.54 2.79
C ILE A 227 -8.06 18.70 3.11
N ASN A 228 -7.68 19.91 2.67
CA ASN A 228 -8.36 21.16 3.04
C ASN A 228 -9.48 21.57 2.05
N GLY A 229 -9.86 20.71 1.10
CA GLY A 229 -10.96 20.98 0.15
C GLY A 229 -10.67 22.08 -0.87
N SER A 230 -9.42 22.27 -1.30
CA SER A 230 -9.06 23.24 -2.35
C SER A 230 -9.44 22.74 -3.75
N PRO A 231 -9.53 23.61 -4.78
CA PRO A 231 -9.85 23.20 -6.16
C PRO A 231 -8.92 22.15 -6.78
N SER A 232 -7.74 21.94 -6.20
CA SER A 232 -6.74 20.93 -6.57
C SER A 232 -6.92 19.58 -5.86
N THR A 233 -7.92 19.45 -4.98
CA THR A 233 -8.20 18.20 -4.24
C THR A 233 -9.04 17.24 -5.09
N GLY A 234 -8.96 15.95 -4.78
CA GLY A 234 -9.71 14.93 -5.52
C GLY A 234 -11.20 14.92 -5.19
N TRP A 235 -11.93 14.02 -5.85
CA TRP A 235 -13.34 13.69 -5.55
C TRP A 235 -13.52 12.19 -5.28
N GLY A 236 -12.41 11.47 -5.06
CA GLY A 236 -12.43 10.01 -4.98
C GLY A 236 -13.09 9.53 -3.70
N ARG A 237 -12.79 10.18 -2.58
CA ARG A 237 -13.29 9.79 -1.26
C ARG A 237 -14.77 10.08 -1.13
N ASN A 238 -15.20 11.28 -1.52
CA ASN A 238 -16.62 11.64 -1.48
C ASN A 238 -17.43 10.78 -2.46
N PHE A 239 -16.85 10.38 -3.61
CA PHE A 239 -17.52 9.45 -4.52
C PHE A 239 -17.69 8.05 -3.91
N GLU A 240 -16.64 7.51 -3.29
CA GLU A 240 -16.68 6.24 -2.55
C GLU A 240 -17.74 6.28 -1.44
N GLU A 241 -17.72 7.30 -0.59
CA GLU A 241 -18.67 7.49 0.52
C GLU A 241 -20.12 7.64 0.04
N ALA A 242 -20.36 8.36 -1.06
CA ALA A 242 -21.69 8.51 -1.61
C ALA A 242 -22.20 7.19 -2.21
N SER A 243 -21.32 6.42 -2.85
CA SER A 243 -21.68 5.27 -3.69
C SER A 243 -21.57 3.91 -3.02
N ALA A 244 -21.15 3.85 -1.76
CA ALA A 244 -21.14 2.62 -0.98
C ALA A 244 -21.54 2.89 0.47
N LYS A 245 -22.35 1.98 1.06
CA LYS A 245 -22.81 2.09 2.45
C LYS A 245 -22.54 0.82 3.23
N PHE A 246 -21.96 0.95 4.42
CA PHE A 246 -21.82 -0.20 5.30
C PHE A 246 -23.19 -0.79 5.68
N PRO A 247 -23.31 -2.13 5.75
CA PRO A 247 -24.55 -2.77 6.16
C PRO A 247 -24.88 -2.47 7.63
N ALA A 248 -26.10 -2.85 8.03
CA ALA A 248 -26.54 -2.77 9.41
C ALA A 248 -25.52 -3.42 10.36
N GLY A 249 -25.22 -2.76 11.47
CA GLY A 249 -24.20 -3.21 12.41
C GLY A 249 -22.76 -2.95 11.95
N LEU A 250 -22.52 -2.17 10.90
CA LEU A 250 -21.17 -1.72 10.50
C LEU A 250 -21.14 -0.23 10.12
N GLU A 251 -22.16 0.53 10.48
CA GLU A 251 -22.37 1.94 10.08
C GLU A 251 -21.24 2.87 10.52
N LYS A 252 -20.53 2.51 11.60
CA LYS A 252 -19.39 3.27 12.14
C LYS A 252 -18.04 2.77 11.64
N SER A 253 -18.02 1.92 10.61
CA SER A 253 -16.77 1.37 10.09
C SER A 253 -15.91 2.46 9.46
N LEU A 254 -14.62 2.43 9.76
CA LEU A 254 -13.62 3.31 9.15
C LEU A 254 -12.95 2.70 7.90
N GLY A 255 -13.16 1.40 7.67
CA GLY A 255 -12.55 0.65 6.59
C GLY A 255 -12.70 -0.85 6.80
N HIS A 256 -12.85 -1.60 5.71
CA HIS A 256 -12.93 -3.06 5.72
C HIS A 256 -11.62 -3.66 5.21
N HIS A 257 -11.03 -4.56 6.00
CA HIS A 257 -9.78 -5.24 5.67
C HIS A 257 -10.01 -6.73 5.52
N ARG A 258 -9.31 -7.33 4.56
CA ARG A 258 -9.23 -8.77 4.37
C ARG A 258 -7.78 -9.20 4.30
N THR A 259 -7.54 -10.44 4.68
CA THR A 259 -6.28 -11.14 4.40
C THR A 259 -6.58 -12.43 3.67
N LEU A 260 -5.95 -12.61 2.52
CA LEU A 260 -6.03 -13.83 1.73
C LEU A 260 -4.70 -14.59 1.79
N ARG A 261 -4.78 -15.92 1.88
CA ARG A 261 -3.65 -16.82 1.64
C ARG A 261 -3.71 -17.27 0.18
N TYR A 262 -2.63 -17.09 -0.56
CA TYR A 262 -2.49 -17.63 -1.91
C TYR A 262 -1.01 -17.82 -2.26
N SER A 263 -0.76 -18.65 -3.27
CA SER A 263 0.59 -18.88 -3.78
C SER A 263 1.05 -17.72 -4.68
N LEU A 264 2.26 -17.23 -4.43
CA LEU A 264 2.99 -16.34 -5.32
C LEU A 264 4.24 -17.07 -5.82
N GLY A 265 4.11 -17.76 -6.95
CA GLY A 265 5.11 -18.72 -7.38
C GLY A 265 5.25 -19.83 -6.34
N ALA A 266 6.48 -20.10 -5.90
CA ALA A 266 6.77 -21.08 -4.87
C ALA A 266 6.49 -20.62 -3.42
N LEU A 267 6.04 -19.38 -3.19
CA LEU A 267 5.84 -18.83 -1.85
C LEU A 267 4.37 -18.84 -1.45
N SER A 268 4.07 -19.38 -0.27
CA SER A 268 2.78 -19.24 0.41
C SER A 268 2.70 -17.85 1.06
N CYS A 269 1.84 -16.97 0.53
CA CYS A 269 1.71 -15.59 0.98
C CYS A 269 0.37 -15.32 1.66
N ALA A 270 0.38 -14.69 2.84
CA ALA A 270 -0.77 -14.03 3.43
C ALA A 270 -0.73 -12.53 3.14
N VAL A 271 -1.70 -12.03 2.37
CA VAL A 271 -1.70 -10.66 1.85
C VAL A 271 -2.93 -9.92 2.36
N GLN A 272 -2.67 -8.89 3.18
CA GLN A 272 -3.69 -7.98 3.69
C GLN A 272 -3.98 -6.85 2.71
N PHE A 273 -5.25 -6.47 2.59
CA PHE A 273 -5.69 -5.32 1.82
C PHE A 273 -7.02 -4.76 2.33
N GLU A 274 -7.22 -3.48 2.08
CA GLU A 274 -8.51 -2.81 2.22
C GLU A 274 -9.39 -3.11 0.99
N VAL A 275 -10.69 -3.25 1.22
CA VAL A 275 -11.71 -3.39 0.17
C VAL A 275 -12.71 -2.24 0.29
N ASP A 276 -12.86 -1.48 -0.78
CA ASP A 276 -13.69 -0.28 -0.80
C ASP A 276 -15.19 -0.65 -0.76
N ALA A 277 -15.60 -1.67 -1.54
CA ALA A 277 -16.99 -2.07 -1.60
C ALA A 277 -17.22 -3.58 -1.87
N SER A 278 -18.45 -4.01 -1.60
CA SER A 278 -19.04 -5.26 -2.10
C SER A 278 -19.98 -4.93 -3.25
N TYR A 279 -19.73 -5.52 -4.41
CA TYR A 279 -20.57 -5.47 -5.60
C TYR A 279 -20.95 -6.89 -6.01
N ASP A 280 -22.25 -7.16 -6.01
CA ASP A 280 -22.80 -8.43 -6.46
C ASP A 280 -23.60 -8.18 -7.75
N PRO A 281 -23.12 -8.67 -8.92
CA PRO A 281 -23.81 -8.47 -10.19
C PRO A 281 -25.18 -9.15 -10.25
N ASP A 282 -25.44 -10.13 -9.38
CA ASP A 282 -26.66 -10.92 -9.34
C ASP A 282 -27.62 -10.50 -8.23
N SER A 283 -27.29 -9.48 -7.43
CA SER A 283 -28.11 -8.98 -6.31
C SER A 283 -29.54 -8.50 -6.66
N GLY A 284 -29.89 -8.46 -7.95
CA GLY A 284 -31.24 -8.20 -8.47
C GLY A 284 -31.98 -9.43 -9.03
N LYS A 285 -31.39 -10.63 -8.99
CA LYS A 285 -32.04 -11.89 -9.39
C LYS A 285 -32.58 -12.61 -8.16
N PRO A 286 -33.78 -13.21 -8.20
CA PRO A 286 -34.26 -14.05 -7.11
C PRO A 286 -33.28 -15.21 -6.90
N ALA A 287 -32.79 -15.37 -5.67
CA ALA A 287 -31.88 -16.46 -5.33
C ALA A 287 -32.57 -17.82 -5.56
N PRO A 288 -31.92 -18.81 -6.20
CA PRO A 288 -32.40 -20.18 -6.20
C PRO A 288 -32.48 -20.67 -4.75
N LEU A 289 -33.64 -21.22 -4.37
CA LEU A 289 -33.94 -21.71 -3.02
C LEU A 289 -32.88 -22.72 -2.49
N ASP A 290 -32.19 -23.41 -3.40
CA ASP A 290 -31.16 -24.41 -3.11
C ASP A 290 -29.81 -23.85 -2.64
N ALA A 291 -29.55 -22.54 -2.79
CA ALA A 291 -28.31 -21.91 -2.32
C ALA A 291 -28.28 -21.65 -0.80
N LEU A 292 -29.41 -21.82 -0.12
CA LEU A 292 -29.55 -21.57 1.32
C LEU A 292 -29.18 -22.78 2.20
N LEU A 293 -29.16 -24.00 1.62
CA LEU A 293 -29.00 -25.24 2.39
C LEU A 293 -27.54 -25.63 2.71
N PRO A 294 -26.50 -25.38 1.87
CA PRO A 294 -25.13 -25.76 2.24
C PRO A 294 -24.42 -24.77 3.18
N ARG A 295 -24.96 -23.56 3.38
CA ARG A 295 -24.29 -22.49 4.15
C ARG A 295 -24.57 -22.51 5.65
N MET A 296 -25.45 -23.38 6.13
CA MET A 296 -25.79 -23.50 7.56
C MET A 296 -25.12 -24.68 8.28
N GLU A 297 -24.50 -25.63 7.57
CA GLU A 297 -23.99 -26.88 8.18
C GLU A 297 -22.59 -26.82 8.80
N LYS A 298 -21.93 -25.64 8.87
CA LYS A 298 -20.61 -25.50 9.54
C LYS A 298 -20.51 -24.38 10.58
N LEU A 299 -21.61 -24.02 11.22
CA LEU A 299 -21.61 -23.16 12.41
C LEU A 299 -22.00 -23.97 13.65
N SER A 300 -21.17 -24.95 14.03
CA SER A 300 -21.14 -25.42 15.42
C SER A 300 -20.38 -24.39 16.26
N VAL A 301 -21.07 -23.32 16.66
CA VAL A 301 -20.57 -22.39 17.66
C VAL A 301 -20.71 -23.07 19.02
N GLN A 302 -19.64 -23.66 19.54
CA GLN A 302 -19.59 -23.99 20.96
C GLN A 302 -19.48 -22.67 21.74
N CYS A 303 -20.56 -22.30 22.43
CA CYS A 303 -20.57 -21.21 23.39
C CYS A 303 -19.60 -21.52 24.54
N ALA A 304 -18.44 -20.84 24.55
CA ALA A 304 -17.61 -20.78 25.74
C ALA A 304 -18.31 -19.90 26.80
N GLN A 305 -18.46 -20.44 28.01
CA GLN A 305 -19.11 -19.78 29.13
C GLN A 305 -18.37 -18.51 29.58
N ARG A 306 -19.17 -17.56 30.07
CA ARG A 306 -18.80 -16.25 30.57
C ARG A 306 -17.92 -16.37 31.82
N GLY A 307 -16.61 -16.23 31.63
CA GLY A 307 -15.70 -15.82 32.71
C GLY A 307 -15.69 -14.29 32.81
N GLU A 308 -16.00 -13.73 33.97
CA GLU A 308 -15.82 -12.31 34.25
C GLU A 308 -14.34 -11.95 34.08
N THR A 309 -14.01 -11.20 33.03
CA THR A 309 -12.66 -10.66 32.84
C THR A 309 -12.63 -9.17 33.13
N LYS A 310 -11.70 -8.82 34.01
CA LYS A 310 -11.33 -7.45 34.38
C LYS A 310 -11.12 -6.62 33.12
N SER A 311 -11.60 -5.38 33.13
CA SER A 311 -11.48 -4.42 32.04
C SER A 311 -10.05 -4.39 31.46
N PRO A 312 -9.86 -4.62 30.15
CA PRO A 312 -8.53 -4.64 29.55
C PRO A 312 -7.90 -3.24 29.63
N PRO A 313 -6.57 -3.15 29.78
CA PRO A 313 -5.85 -1.89 29.76
C PRO A 313 -6.14 -1.10 28.47
N PRO A 314 -5.99 0.23 28.50
CA PRO A 314 -6.50 1.16 27.48
C PRO A 314 -5.85 1.06 26.08
N ARG A 315 -5.14 -0.02 25.74
CA ARG A 315 -4.44 -0.20 24.46
C ARG A 315 -4.67 -1.53 23.77
N ASP A 316 -5.41 -2.47 24.37
CA ASP A 316 -5.70 -3.74 23.71
C ASP A 316 -6.82 -3.56 22.68
N VAL A 317 -6.65 -4.20 21.52
CA VAL A 317 -7.68 -4.20 20.46
C VAL A 317 -8.88 -4.98 20.96
N GLN A 318 -10.01 -4.30 21.10
CA GLN A 318 -11.29 -4.95 21.43
C GLN A 318 -11.85 -5.62 20.18
N ILE A 319 -12.17 -6.91 20.30
CA ILE A 319 -12.82 -7.68 19.23
C ILE A 319 -14.32 -7.75 19.53
N GLU A 320 -15.16 -7.25 18.61
CA GLU A 320 -16.61 -7.37 18.65
C GLU A 320 -17.09 -8.35 17.57
N THR A 321 -17.88 -9.34 17.96
CA THR A 321 -18.20 -10.48 17.07
C THR A 321 -19.69 -10.80 17.07
N VAL A 322 -20.39 -10.41 18.13
CA VAL A 322 -21.84 -10.38 18.19
C VAL A 322 -22.30 -8.99 17.80
N TYR A 323 -22.59 -8.81 16.51
CA TYR A 323 -23.24 -7.61 15.99
C TYR A 323 -24.27 -7.98 14.93
N VAL A 324 -25.29 -7.13 14.76
CA VAL A 324 -26.38 -7.37 13.81
C VAL A 324 -25.81 -7.54 12.41
N GLY A 325 -26.19 -8.62 11.71
CA GLY A 325 -25.77 -8.86 10.33
C GLY A 325 -24.33 -9.38 10.17
N ALA A 326 -23.67 -9.82 11.26
CA ALA A 326 -22.36 -10.45 11.19
C ALA A 326 -22.35 -11.64 10.22
N ARG A 327 -21.55 -11.55 9.16
CA ARG A 327 -21.41 -12.58 8.13
C ARG A 327 -20.09 -12.40 7.37
N VAL A 328 -19.61 -13.49 6.78
CA VAL A 328 -18.41 -13.47 5.94
C VAL A 328 -18.78 -12.99 4.53
N MET A 329 -18.07 -11.97 4.03
CA MET A 329 -18.20 -11.50 2.66
C MET A 329 -17.54 -12.48 1.67
N ASP A 330 -18.20 -12.77 0.55
CA ASP A 330 -17.61 -13.55 -0.54
C ASP A 330 -16.43 -12.78 -1.16
N GLN A 331 -15.38 -13.45 -1.61
CA GLN A 331 -14.28 -12.77 -2.30
C GLN A 331 -14.68 -12.35 -3.73
N SER A 332 -15.60 -13.08 -4.35
CA SER A 332 -16.12 -12.79 -5.70
C SER A 332 -16.88 -11.46 -5.81
N THR A 333 -17.32 -10.89 -4.69
CA THR A 333 -18.03 -9.59 -4.65
C THR A 333 -17.12 -8.42 -4.30
N ALA A 334 -15.83 -8.64 -3.99
CA ALA A 334 -14.95 -7.53 -3.61
C ALA A 334 -14.73 -6.55 -4.77
N ALA A 335 -14.86 -5.26 -4.48
CA ALA A 335 -14.76 -4.18 -5.46
C ALA A 335 -13.84 -3.06 -4.98
N GLU A 336 -13.10 -2.50 -5.94
CA GLU A 336 -12.32 -1.27 -5.78
C GLU A 336 -13.07 -0.11 -6.45
N ILE A 337 -13.14 1.04 -5.77
CA ILE A 337 -13.77 2.25 -6.29
C ILE A 337 -12.70 3.28 -6.66
N LYS A 338 -12.86 3.90 -7.83
CA LYS A 338 -12.00 4.98 -8.30
C LYS A 338 -12.83 6.11 -8.89
N SER A 339 -12.29 7.32 -8.80
CA SER A 339 -12.74 8.46 -9.59
C SER A 339 -11.69 8.80 -10.66
N ALA A 340 -12.16 9.30 -11.80
CA ALA A 340 -11.28 9.76 -12.85
C ALA A 340 -11.90 10.90 -13.67
N THR A 341 -11.06 11.85 -14.08
CA THR A 341 -11.42 12.92 -15.03
C THR A 341 -11.27 12.50 -16.49
N GLN A 342 -10.50 11.45 -16.74
CA GLN A 342 -10.21 10.92 -18.08
C GLN A 342 -10.35 9.40 -18.10
N ASN A 343 -10.46 8.83 -19.30
CA ASN A 343 -10.44 7.39 -19.48
C ASN A 343 -9.09 6.82 -19.05
N LYS A 344 -9.08 6.11 -17.91
CA LYS A 344 -7.93 5.33 -17.46
C LYS A 344 -8.09 3.88 -17.93
N THR A 345 -7.01 3.29 -18.42
CA THR A 345 -7.00 1.86 -18.74
C THR A 345 -6.95 1.05 -17.46
N ILE A 346 -7.62 -0.10 -17.46
CA ILE A 346 -7.64 -1.00 -16.30
C ILE A 346 -6.23 -1.47 -15.91
N GLY A 347 -5.30 -1.57 -16.87
CA GLY A 347 -3.90 -1.91 -16.62
C GLY A 347 -3.19 -1.03 -15.59
N GLN A 348 -3.63 0.22 -15.40
CA GLN A 348 -3.11 1.11 -14.35
C GLN A 348 -3.49 0.66 -12.94
N PHE A 349 -4.62 -0.05 -12.81
CA PHE A 349 -5.16 -0.56 -11.55
C PHE A 349 -4.87 -2.05 -11.35
N MET A 350 -4.49 -2.78 -12.40
CA MET A 350 -4.25 -4.22 -12.35
C MET A 350 -3.29 -4.69 -11.26
N PRO A 351 -2.13 -4.06 -10.99
CA PRO A 351 -1.30 -4.49 -9.87
C PRO A 351 -2.06 -4.45 -8.54
N GLN A 352 -2.90 -3.44 -8.32
CA GLN A 352 -3.68 -3.32 -7.10
C GLN A 352 -4.76 -4.41 -7.01
N LEU A 353 -5.52 -4.59 -8.08
CA LEU A 353 -6.63 -5.55 -8.16
C LEU A 353 -6.12 -7.00 -8.09
N TRP A 354 -5.06 -7.32 -8.82
CA TRP A 354 -4.49 -8.66 -8.87
C TRP A 354 -3.91 -9.08 -7.51
N PHE A 355 -3.10 -8.24 -6.85
CA PHE A 355 -2.56 -8.55 -5.51
C PHE A 355 -3.64 -8.59 -4.40
N GLY A 356 -4.78 -7.92 -4.58
CA GLY A 356 -5.92 -8.05 -3.68
C GLY A 356 -6.89 -9.18 -4.04
N ARG A 357 -6.68 -9.85 -5.18
CA ARG A 357 -7.69 -10.74 -5.81
C ARG A 357 -9.07 -10.06 -5.87
N THR A 358 -9.10 -8.77 -6.20
CA THR A 358 -10.30 -7.94 -6.23
C THR A 358 -10.94 -8.01 -7.63
N PRO A 359 -12.07 -8.72 -7.79
CA PRO A 359 -12.65 -9.00 -9.10
C PRO A 359 -13.30 -7.79 -9.77
N TRP A 360 -13.76 -6.79 -9.03
CA TRP A 360 -14.50 -5.68 -9.62
C TRP A 360 -13.76 -4.35 -9.49
N LEU A 361 -13.75 -3.58 -10.57
CA LEU A 361 -13.31 -2.18 -10.59
C LEU A 361 -14.48 -1.29 -11.00
N ILE A 362 -14.82 -0.33 -10.13
CA ILE A 362 -15.87 0.64 -10.36
C ILE A 362 -15.24 2.03 -10.51
N VAL A 363 -15.40 2.65 -11.68
CA VAL A 363 -14.82 3.96 -11.99
C VAL A 363 -15.92 4.99 -12.24
N GLY A 364 -16.06 5.96 -11.34
CA GLY A 364 -16.88 7.16 -11.54
C GLY A 364 -16.14 8.21 -12.37
N ARG A 365 -16.75 8.64 -13.47
CA ARG A 365 -16.19 9.70 -14.33
C ARG A 365 -16.79 11.05 -13.99
N HIS A 366 -15.93 12.04 -13.74
CA HIS A 366 -16.37 13.39 -13.39
C HIS A 366 -15.58 14.50 -14.09
N ALA A 367 -16.22 15.66 -14.21
CA ALA A 367 -15.56 16.94 -14.45
C ALA A 367 -15.86 17.83 -13.23
N GLU A 368 -14.83 18.24 -12.48
CA GLU A 368 -14.97 19.13 -11.31
C GLU A 368 -16.06 18.68 -10.31
N GLY A 369 -16.08 17.39 -9.98
CA GLY A 369 -17.07 16.80 -9.06
C GLY A 369 -18.44 16.48 -9.64
N LYS A 370 -18.72 16.86 -10.90
CA LYS A 370 -19.93 16.44 -11.62
C LYS A 370 -19.72 15.07 -12.25
N PHE A 371 -20.19 14.03 -11.58
CA PHE A 371 -20.15 12.65 -12.06
C PHE A 371 -21.25 12.41 -13.09
N GLY A 372 -20.86 12.13 -14.33
CA GLY A 372 -21.81 11.94 -15.45
C GLY A 372 -21.98 10.49 -15.89
N SER A 373 -21.01 9.62 -15.58
CA SER A 373 -21.09 8.19 -15.92
C SER A 373 -20.26 7.36 -14.97
N ARG A 374 -20.52 6.05 -14.96
CA ARG A 374 -19.74 5.04 -14.24
C ARG A 374 -19.39 3.88 -15.16
N LYS A 375 -18.26 3.23 -14.91
CA LYS A 375 -17.87 1.98 -15.56
C LYS A 375 -17.57 0.93 -14.51
N ILE A 376 -18.33 -0.16 -14.52
CA ILE A 376 -18.04 -1.36 -13.74
C ILE A 376 -17.31 -2.33 -14.68
N THR A 377 -16.17 -2.84 -14.24
CA THR A 377 -15.35 -3.76 -15.04
C THR A 377 -15.07 -5.01 -14.25
N ASP A 378 -15.31 -6.17 -14.86
CA ASP A 378 -14.77 -7.45 -14.40
C ASP A 378 -13.26 -7.45 -14.64
N ALA A 379 -12.53 -7.22 -13.55
CA ALA A 379 -11.08 -7.24 -13.50
C ALA A 379 -10.54 -8.68 -13.41
N ALA A 380 -11.27 -9.59 -12.74
CA ALA A 380 -10.84 -10.97 -12.58
C ALA A 380 -10.73 -11.69 -13.93
N ALA A 381 -11.65 -11.41 -14.86
CA ALA A 381 -11.57 -11.91 -16.24
C ALA A 381 -10.27 -11.55 -16.96
N GLN A 382 -9.52 -10.55 -16.49
CA GLN A 382 -8.26 -10.09 -17.07
C GLN A 382 -7.01 -10.55 -16.30
N PHE A 383 -7.16 -11.24 -15.16
CA PHE A 383 -6.04 -11.64 -14.32
C PHE A 383 -5.07 -12.57 -15.05
N ALA A 384 -5.57 -13.61 -15.73
CA ALA A 384 -4.73 -14.56 -16.48
C ALA A 384 -3.91 -13.87 -17.59
N GLY A 385 -4.54 -12.99 -18.36
CA GLY A 385 -3.85 -12.22 -19.41
C GLY A 385 -2.83 -11.23 -18.84
N TRP A 386 -3.17 -10.56 -17.74
CA TRP A 386 -2.27 -9.62 -17.09
C TRP A 386 -1.05 -10.32 -16.46
N GLU A 387 -1.26 -11.42 -15.74
CA GLU A 387 -0.15 -12.16 -15.12
C GLU A 387 0.75 -12.79 -16.18
N ALA A 388 0.19 -13.34 -17.28
CA ALA A 388 0.95 -13.82 -18.42
C ALA A 388 1.90 -12.74 -18.98
N THR A 389 1.36 -11.53 -19.20
CA THR A 389 2.14 -10.38 -19.71
C THR A 389 3.20 -9.89 -18.71
N ASN A 390 3.02 -10.13 -17.41
CA ASN A 390 3.90 -9.66 -16.35
C ASN A 390 4.72 -10.78 -15.67
N GLN A 391 4.76 -11.99 -16.24
CA GLN A 391 5.35 -13.18 -15.60
C GLN A 391 6.80 -12.97 -15.17
N GLU A 392 7.64 -12.38 -16.02
CA GLU A 392 9.03 -12.12 -15.65
C GLU A 392 9.13 -11.23 -14.40
N THR A 393 8.33 -10.17 -14.35
CA THR A 393 8.32 -9.24 -13.22
C THR A 393 7.76 -9.90 -11.96
N LEU A 394 6.70 -10.69 -12.07
CA LEU A 394 6.13 -11.46 -10.95
C LEU A 394 7.13 -12.49 -10.42
N ARG A 395 7.86 -13.19 -11.28
CA ARG A 395 8.91 -14.15 -10.86
C ARG A 395 10.11 -13.46 -10.23
N LYS A 396 10.49 -12.26 -10.69
CA LYS A 396 11.48 -11.40 -10.00
C LYS A 396 10.98 -10.98 -8.61
N LEU A 397 9.70 -10.63 -8.48
CA LEU A 397 9.11 -10.30 -7.17
C LEU A 397 9.20 -11.48 -6.19
N VAL A 398 8.95 -12.71 -6.66
CA VAL A 398 9.15 -13.93 -5.85
C VAL A 398 10.60 -14.03 -5.36
N THR A 399 11.58 -13.83 -6.25
CA THR A 399 13.00 -13.81 -5.88
C THR A 399 13.29 -12.76 -4.82
N VAL A 400 12.83 -11.52 -5.02
CA VAL A 400 13.05 -10.41 -4.07
C VAL A 400 12.47 -10.75 -2.69
N LEU A 401 11.26 -11.31 -2.60
CA LEU A 401 10.69 -11.72 -1.31
C LEU A 401 11.53 -12.81 -0.62
N GLY A 402 12.03 -13.78 -1.39
CA GLY A 402 12.95 -14.81 -0.91
C GLY A 402 14.28 -14.25 -0.42
N GLU A 403 14.84 -13.27 -1.12
CA GLU A 403 16.07 -12.58 -0.74
C GLU A 403 15.89 -11.73 0.52
N LEU A 404 14.77 -11.00 0.65
CA LEU A 404 14.44 -10.26 1.87
C LEU A 404 14.36 -11.20 3.08
N ARG A 405 13.72 -12.37 2.93
CA ARG A 405 13.66 -13.39 3.98
C ARG A 405 15.04 -13.93 4.32
N THR A 406 15.86 -14.20 3.30
CA THR A 406 17.24 -14.68 3.47
C THR A 406 18.10 -13.64 4.17
N ALA A 407 17.94 -12.36 3.86
CA ALA A 407 18.68 -11.27 4.50
C ALA A 407 18.41 -11.21 6.00
N VAL A 408 17.13 -11.32 6.42
CA VAL A 408 16.78 -11.34 7.85
C VAL A 408 17.34 -12.58 8.55
N ARG A 409 17.31 -13.76 7.91
CA ARG A 409 17.94 -14.98 8.45
C ARG A 409 19.45 -14.86 8.61
N LYS A 410 20.14 -14.26 7.62
CA LYS A 410 21.58 -13.98 7.70
C LYS A 410 21.93 -13.01 8.82
N ASN A 411 20.97 -12.18 9.24
CA ASN A 411 21.07 -11.34 10.43
C ASN A 411 20.54 -12.04 11.70
N GLU A 412 20.60 -13.37 11.77
CA GLU A 412 20.19 -14.19 12.92
C GLU A 412 18.73 -13.94 13.35
N GLY A 413 17.86 -13.56 12.41
CA GLY A 413 16.46 -13.25 12.70
C GLY A 413 16.20 -11.88 13.33
N ARG A 414 17.26 -11.10 13.60
CA ARG A 414 17.11 -9.73 14.12
C ARG A 414 16.44 -8.83 13.11
N HIS A 415 15.60 -7.91 13.60
CA HIS A 415 14.80 -7.01 12.77
C HIS A 415 15.65 -6.24 11.76
N CYS A 416 15.14 -6.13 10.54
CA CYS A 416 15.79 -5.36 9.48
C CYS A 416 14.85 -4.29 8.92
N ALA A 417 15.43 -3.31 8.25
CA ALA A 417 14.72 -2.46 7.32
C ALA A 417 15.25 -2.69 5.90
N ALA A 418 14.35 -2.84 4.95
CA ALA A 418 14.67 -2.78 3.52
C ALA A 418 14.37 -1.36 3.03
N VAL A 419 15.40 -0.67 2.55
CA VAL A 419 15.32 0.72 2.08
C VAL A 419 15.61 0.77 0.59
N PHE A 420 14.69 1.38 -0.16
CA PHE A 420 14.89 1.74 -1.55
C PHE A 420 14.85 3.26 -1.68
N GLU A 421 15.94 3.83 -2.20
CA GLU A 421 15.97 5.23 -2.63
C GLU A 421 15.87 5.28 -4.15
N ARG A 422 14.92 6.04 -4.67
CA ARG A 422 14.72 6.22 -6.11
C ARG A 422 16.00 6.69 -6.77
N GLY A 423 16.36 6.01 -7.86
CA GLY A 423 17.55 6.26 -8.66
C GLY A 423 18.76 5.42 -8.27
N THR A 424 18.73 4.70 -7.15
CA THR A 424 19.85 3.84 -6.73
C THR A 424 19.88 2.49 -7.44
N GLY A 425 18.72 2.03 -7.94
CA GLY A 425 18.61 0.71 -8.58
C GLY A 425 18.77 -0.46 -7.59
N ALA A 426 18.74 -0.23 -6.28
CA ALA A 426 18.94 -1.29 -5.30
C ALA A 426 18.09 -1.10 -4.03
N ILE A 427 17.65 -2.22 -3.45
CA ILE A 427 17.14 -2.28 -2.08
C ILE A 427 18.31 -2.63 -1.17
N VAL A 428 18.57 -1.78 -0.18
CA VAL A 428 19.57 -2.04 0.85
C VAL A 428 18.86 -2.54 2.10
N VAL A 429 19.21 -3.74 2.55
CA VAL A 429 18.70 -4.33 3.79
C VAL A 429 19.71 -4.08 4.88
N VAL A 430 19.26 -3.48 5.98
CA VAL A 430 20.09 -3.09 7.13
C VAL A 430 19.44 -3.56 8.43
N GLU A 431 20.26 -3.89 9.42
CA GLU A 431 19.75 -4.17 10.76
C GLU A 431 19.07 -2.94 11.36
N SER A 432 17.88 -3.14 11.95
CA SER A 432 17.16 -2.11 12.67
C SER A 432 17.48 -2.18 14.16
N THR A 433 17.69 -1.02 14.77
CA THR A 433 17.82 -0.88 16.23
C THR A 433 16.46 -0.87 16.94
N SER A 434 15.37 -1.18 16.23
CA SER A 434 14.03 -1.19 16.79
C SER A 434 13.81 -2.44 17.65
N ASN A 435 13.42 -2.22 18.90
CA ASN A 435 12.97 -3.27 19.82
C ASN A 435 11.49 -3.64 19.63
N LYS A 436 10.80 -3.03 18.66
CA LYS A 436 9.40 -3.29 18.33
C LYS A 436 9.22 -4.73 17.87
N GLN A 437 8.46 -5.55 18.59
CA GLN A 437 8.06 -6.87 18.12
C GLN A 437 7.02 -6.77 17.01
N ALA A 438 7.07 -7.68 16.04
CA ALA A 438 6.12 -7.68 14.92
C ALA A 438 4.67 -7.94 15.35
N ILE A 439 4.52 -8.74 16.40
CA ILE A 439 3.26 -9.22 16.98
C ILE A 439 3.42 -9.33 18.48
N SER A 440 2.31 -9.33 19.20
CA SER A 440 2.29 -9.61 20.63
C SER A 440 2.65 -11.08 20.92
N GLU A 441 3.19 -11.35 22.10
CA GLU A 441 3.65 -12.68 22.49
C GLU A 441 2.50 -13.70 22.58
N ASP A 442 1.31 -13.29 23.02
CA ASP A 442 0.13 -14.16 23.07
C ASP A 442 -0.32 -14.62 21.68
N LEU A 443 -0.28 -13.72 20.68
CA LEU A 443 -0.57 -14.06 19.28
C LEU A 443 0.52 -14.94 18.68
N ARG A 444 1.79 -14.70 19.03
CA ARG A 444 2.90 -15.54 18.60
C ARG A 444 2.71 -16.98 19.06
N GLN A 445 2.41 -17.18 20.34
CA GLN A 445 2.18 -18.51 20.93
C GLN A 445 0.95 -19.19 20.33
N LYS A 446 -0.11 -18.43 20.04
CA LYS A 446 -1.35 -18.97 19.48
C LYS A 446 -1.24 -19.35 18.00
N LEU A 447 -0.56 -18.54 17.18
CA LEU A 447 -0.59 -18.68 15.71
C LEU A 447 0.65 -19.36 15.11
N TRP A 448 1.74 -19.48 15.87
CA TRP A 448 2.95 -20.20 15.49
C TRP A 448 3.24 -21.27 16.53
N THR A 449 2.50 -22.37 16.45
CA THR A 449 2.59 -23.54 17.33
C THR A 449 3.66 -24.53 16.90
#